data_AF-A0A7W0LUA4-F1
#
_entry.id   AF-A0A7W0LUA4-F1
#
_cell.length_a   1.000
_cell.length_b   1.000
_cell.length_c   1.000
_cell.angle_alpha   90.00
_cell.angle_beta   90.00
_cell.angle_gamma   90.00
#
_symmetry.space_group_name_H-M   'P 1'
#
loop_
_entity.id
_entity.type
_entity.pdbx_description
1 polymer ?
#
loop_
_entity_poly.entity_id
_entity_poly.type
_entity_poly.pdbx_seq_one_letter_code
_entity_poly.pdbx_strand_id
1 'polypeptide(L)'
;MGPGGRRRLDQRVLPGALKPRDSSAAAIAASALLDLGRAGVDAGRELRYAEGARAILTSLSSPVYLAQGTSNPAILLHGTSNRNRDRFDTGLIYGDYCYLESFLRLRWLPPATGAHTVAGTSASEGDAGSAVDADDATAWTASSDGAWLEVDLGEGRTVSKVTV
;
A
#
# COMPACT_ATOMS: atom_id res chain seq x y z
N MET A 1 -33.45 33.81 -34.56
CA MET A 1 -32.21 34.51 -34.19
C MET A 1 -32.17 34.54 -32.66
N GLY A 2 -31.27 33.77 -32.04
CA GLY A 2 -31.23 33.56 -30.56
C GLY A 2 -30.62 34.74 -29.79
N PRO A 3 -30.14 34.57 -28.53
CA PRO A 3 -30.06 33.34 -27.72
C PRO A 3 -30.63 33.52 -26.28
N GLY A 4 -30.99 32.47 -25.56
CA GLY A 4 -30.00 31.70 -24.80
C GLY A 4 -30.31 31.76 -23.30
N GLY A 5 -31.39 31.11 -22.88
CA GLY A 5 -31.70 30.90 -21.47
C GLY A 5 -30.60 30.08 -20.80
N ARG A 6 -29.68 30.76 -20.13
CA ARG A 6 -28.72 30.13 -19.23
C ARG A 6 -29.49 29.63 -18.00
N ARG A 7 -30.01 28.41 -18.07
CA ARG A 7 -30.42 27.66 -16.88
C ARG A 7 -29.19 27.52 -16.00
N ARG A 8 -29.12 28.35 -14.95
CA ARG A 8 -28.20 28.15 -13.84
C ARG A 8 -28.46 26.74 -13.32
N LEU A 9 -27.49 25.85 -13.47
CA LEU A 9 -27.49 24.53 -12.86
C LEU A 9 -27.46 24.74 -11.34
N ASP A 10 -28.64 24.68 -10.76
CA ASP A 10 -28.91 24.34 -9.38
C ASP A 10 -28.19 23.02 -9.05
N GLN A 11 -27.03 23.11 -8.42
CA GLN A 11 -26.32 21.99 -7.79
C GLN A 11 -27.09 21.49 -6.55
N ARG A 12 -28.38 21.16 -6.71
CA ARG A 12 -29.09 20.35 -5.74
C ARG A 12 -28.53 18.94 -5.84
N VAL A 13 -27.60 18.63 -4.93
CA VAL A 13 -27.16 17.27 -4.67
C VAL A 13 -28.41 16.46 -4.34
N LEU A 14 -28.85 15.62 -5.27
CA LEU A 14 -29.98 14.73 -5.05
C LEU A 14 -29.60 13.72 -3.95
N PRO A 15 -30.38 13.60 -2.86
CA PRO A 15 -30.15 12.57 -1.86
C PRO A 15 -30.33 11.20 -2.53
N GLY A 16 -29.25 10.44 -2.66
CA GLY A 16 -29.21 9.14 -3.35
C GLY A 16 -28.19 9.05 -4.49
N ALA A 17 -27.58 10.16 -4.93
CA ALA A 17 -26.45 10.10 -5.85
C ALA A 17 -25.23 9.50 -5.11
N LEU A 18 -24.83 8.28 -5.47
CA LEU A 18 -23.62 7.64 -4.95
C LEU A 18 -22.45 8.62 -5.06
N LYS A 19 -21.92 9.07 -3.91
CA LYS A 19 -20.71 9.89 -3.90
C LYS A 19 -19.56 8.97 -4.32
N PRO A 20 -18.87 9.26 -5.45
CA PRO A 20 -17.79 8.40 -5.89
C PRO A 20 -16.67 8.39 -4.85
N ARG A 21 -16.10 7.21 -4.64
CA ARG A 21 -14.93 7.03 -3.78
C ARG A 21 -13.67 7.49 -4.49
N ASP A 22 -12.60 7.64 -3.73
CA ASP A 22 -11.28 7.93 -4.28
C ASP A 22 -10.22 7.07 -3.58
N SER A 23 -9.91 5.93 -4.19
CA SER A 23 -8.85 5.02 -3.72
C SER A 23 -7.47 5.67 -3.75
N SER A 24 -7.23 6.61 -4.67
CA SER A 24 -5.93 7.28 -4.79
C SER A 24 -5.64 8.18 -3.58
N ALA A 25 -6.65 8.94 -3.10
CA ALA A 25 -6.53 9.72 -1.88
C ALA A 25 -6.28 8.84 -0.65
N ALA A 26 -6.92 7.68 -0.56
CA ALA A 26 -6.68 6.73 0.51
C ALA A 26 -5.24 6.17 0.48
N ALA A 27 -4.74 5.80 -0.71
CA ALA A 27 -3.35 5.33 -0.87
C ALA A 27 -2.32 6.41 -0.49
N ILE A 28 -2.55 7.66 -0.90
CA ILE A 28 -1.70 8.80 -0.50
C ILE A 28 -1.72 8.99 1.02
N ALA A 29 -2.92 8.92 1.64
CA ALA A 29 -3.05 9.05 3.09
C ALA A 29 -2.33 7.93 3.85
N ALA A 30 -2.41 6.68 3.37
CA ALA A 30 -1.66 5.57 3.94
C ALA A 30 -0.14 5.82 3.88
N SER A 31 0.39 6.23 2.71
CA SER A 31 1.81 6.55 2.54
C SER A 31 2.29 7.66 3.50
N ALA A 32 1.49 8.70 3.69
CA ALA A 32 1.78 9.81 4.60
C ALA A 32 1.71 9.38 6.09
N LEU A 33 0.72 8.57 6.46
CA LEU A 33 0.58 8.07 7.82
C LEU A 33 1.76 7.17 8.23
N LEU A 34 2.30 6.37 7.30
CA LEU A 34 3.51 5.58 7.57
C LEU A 34 4.73 6.46 7.85
N ASP A 35 4.88 7.57 7.13
CA ASP A 35 5.97 8.52 7.38
C ASP A 35 5.79 9.25 8.73
N LEU A 36 4.56 9.61 9.09
CA LEU A 36 4.24 10.15 10.42
C LEU A 36 4.48 9.12 11.53
N GLY A 37 4.30 7.83 11.25
CA GLY A 37 4.54 6.71 12.18
C GLY A 37 6.00 6.57 12.63
N ARG A 38 6.94 7.27 11.98
CA ARG A 38 8.37 7.27 12.33
C ARG A 38 8.92 8.67 12.64
N ALA A 39 8.06 9.67 12.78
CA ALA A 39 8.47 11.06 12.91
C ALA A 39 9.08 11.41 14.29
N GLY A 40 9.13 10.48 15.25
CA GLY A 40 9.79 10.67 16.55
C GLY A 40 9.03 11.61 17.48
N VAL A 41 7.70 11.66 17.40
CA VAL A 41 6.88 12.68 18.09
C VAL A 41 6.37 12.18 19.45
N ASP A 42 5.77 11.00 19.46
CA ASP A 42 5.24 10.31 20.65
C ASP A 42 4.78 8.90 20.25
N ALA A 43 5.14 7.89 21.05
CA ALA A 43 4.90 6.48 20.75
C ALA A 43 3.41 6.15 20.53
N GLY A 44 2.50 6.81 21.26
CA GLY A 44 1.07 6.60 21.10
C GLY A 44 0.54 7.14 19.76
N ARG A 45 1.03 8.32 19.34
CA ARG A 45 0.68 8.89 18.02
C ARG A 45 1.29 8.09 16.88
N GLU A 46 2.54 7.67 17.00
CA GLU A 46 3.24 6.85 16.02
C GLU A 46 2.49 5.53 15.77
N LEU A 47 2.13 4.82 16.84
CA LEU A 47 1.34 3.60 16.76
C LEU A 47 -0.01 3.87 16.08
N ARG A 48 -0.71 4.93 16.47
CA ARG A 48 -2.01 5.29 15.87
C ARG A 48 -1.91 5.57 14.37
N TYR A 49 -0.83 6.21 13.90
CA TYR A 49 -0.63 6.45 12.47
C TYR A 49 -0.29 5.17 11.73
N ALA A 50 0.58 4.33 12.29
CA ALA A 50 0.90 3.01 11.76
C ALA A 50 -0.34 2.13 11.59
N GLU A 51 -1.17 2.00 12.62
CA GLU A 51 -2.42 1.23 12.59
C GLU A 51 -3.43 1.82 11.60
N GLY A 52 -3.55 3.15 11.54
CA GLY A 52 -4.40 3.83 10.57
C GLY A 52 -3.99 3.54 9.12
N ALA A 53 -2.69 3.56 8.84
CA ALA A 53 -2.16 3.19 7.52
C ALA A 53 -2.46 1.72 7.18
N ARG A 54 -2.20 0.79 8.11
CA ARG A 54 -2.49 -0.64 7.93
C ARG A 54 -3.97 -0.89 7.64
N ALA A 55 -4.87 -0.25 8.39
CA ALA A 55 -6.30 -0.36 8.17
C ALA A 55 -6.73 0.13 6.77
N ILE A 56 -6.15 1.23 6.29
CA ILE A 56 -6.41 1.73 4.93
C ILE A 56 -5.90 0.72 3.89
N LEU A 57 -4.66 0.23 4.03
CA LEU A 57 -4.08 -0.73 3.09
C LEU A 57 -4.86 -2.03 3.07
N THR A 58 -5.23 -2.59 4.22
CA THR A 58 -6.10 -3.77 4.30
C THR A 58 -7.44 -3.54 3.60
N SER A 59 -8.03 -2.34 3.71
CA SER A 59 -9.24 -2.01 2.94
C SER A 59 -8.99 -1.95 1.43
N LEU A 60 -7.89 -1.30 1.00
CA LEU A 60 -7.52 -1.19 -0.41
C LEU A 60 -7.13 -2.53 -1.04
N SER A 61 -6.60 -3.47 -0.24
CA SER A 61 -6.29 -4.84 -0.64
C SER A 61 -7.51 -5.77 -0.64
N SER A 62 -8.72 -5.26 -0.39
CA SER A 62 -9.94 -6.06 -0.49
C SER A 62 -10.38 -6.24 -1.96
N PRO A 63 -11.15 -7.30 -2.28
CA PRO A 63 -11.67 -7.50 -3.63
C PRO A 63 -12.53 -6.35 -4.17
N VAL A 64 -13.01 -5.46 -3.29
CA VAL A 64 -13.78 -4.27 -3.69
C VAL A 64 -12.89 -3.25 -4.39
N TYR A 65 -11.63 -3.09 -3.96
CA TYR A 65 -10.74 -2.06 -4.51
C TYR A 65 -9.67 -2.59 -5.44
N LEU A 66 -9.39 -3.90 -5.45
CA LEU A 66 -8.41 -4.49 -6.36
C LEU A 66 -9.00 -4.76 -7.74
N ALA A 67 -8.24 -4.42 -8.78
CA ALA A 67 -8.56 -4.79 -10.16
C ALA A 67 -8.32 -6.27 -10.48
N GLN A 68 -7.94 -7.08 -9.48
CA GLN A 68 -7.62 -8.50 -9.62
C GLN A 68 -8.77 -9.26 -10.29
N GLY A 69 -8.45 -10.04 -11.33
CA GLY A 69 -9.44 -10.80 -12.09
C GLY A 69 -10.25 -9.98 -13.09
N THR A 70 -9.93 -8.70 -13.29
CA THR A 70 -10.53 -7.83 -14.31
C THR A 70 -9.54 -7.56 -15.45
N SER A 71 -10.00 -6.96 -16.56
CA SER A 71 -9.14 -6.49 -17.65
C SER A 71 -8.60 -5.07 -17.44
N ASN A 72 -8.85 -4.45 -16.28
CA ASN A 72 -8.37 -3.10 -15.98
C ASN A 72 -6.86 -3.16 -15.71
N PRO A 73 -6.03 -2.32 -16.37
CA PRO A 73 -4.57 -2.34 -16.19
C PRO A 73 -4.09 -1.73 -14.87
N ALA A 74 -4.95 -1.04 -14.11
CA ALA A 74 -4.61 -0.49 -12.81
C ALA A 74 -4.52 -1.56 -11.72
N ILE A 75 -3.90 -1.24 -10.58
CA ILE A 75 -3.93 -2.08 -9.38
C ILE A 75 -5.21 -1.79 -8.58
N LEU A 76 -5.49 -0.50 -8.36
CA LEU A 76 -6.64 -0.01 -7.61
C LEU A 76 -7.78 0.47 -8.53
N LEU A 77 -9.00 0.11 -8.15
CA LEU A 77 -10.26 0.60 -8.69
C LEU A 77 -10.78 1.80 -7.88
N HIS A 78 -11.87 2.41 -8.33
CA HIS A 78 -12.60 3.45 -7.59
C HIS A 78 -11.81 4.74 -7.31
N GLY A 79 -10.95 5.16 -8.23
CA GLY A 79 -10.24 6.44 -8.17
C GLY A 79 -11.06 7.62 -8.71
N THR A 80 -10.89 8.82 -8.13
CA THR A 80 -11.54 10.05 -8.63
C THR A 80 -10.51 11.13 -8.96
N SER A 81 -10.36 11.48 -10.24
CA SER A 81 -9.45 12.55 -10.67
C SER A 81 -10.15 13.90 -10.83
N ASN A 82 -11.39 13.92 -11.31
CA ASN A 82 -12.17 15.15 -11.44
C ASN A 82 -13.66 14.88 -11.44
N ARG A 83 -14.29 15.01 -10.27
CA ARG A 83 -15.74 14.77 -10.13
C ARG A 83 -16.60 15.74 -10.94
N ASN A 84 -16.18 16.99 -11.08
CA ASN A 84 -16.95 18.01 -11.82
C ASN A 84 -16.91 17.79 -13.34
N ARG A 85 -16.08 16.85 -13.81
CA ARG A 85 -15.92 16.47 -15.22
C ARG A 85 -16.22 14.98 -15.44
N ASP A 86 -16.93 14.34 -14.52
CA ASP A 86 -17.29 12.92 -14.55
C ASP A 86 -16.10 11.96 -14.73
N ARG A 87 -14.92 12.33 -14.19
CA ARG A 87 -13.72 11.49 -14.16
C ARG A 87 -13.55 10.86 -12.78
N PHE A 88 -14.41 9.89 -12.50
CA PHE A 88 -14.41 9.09 -11.29
C PHE A 88 -14.61 7.61 -11.62
N ASP A 89 -14.45 6.76 -10.61
CA ASP A 89 -14.57 5.31 -10.73
C ASP A 89 -13.63 4.68 -11.78
N THR A 90 -12.39 5.18 -11.80
CA THR A 90 -11.35 4.75 -12.75
C THR A 90 -10.08 4.32 -12.02
N GLY A 91 -9.23 3.55 -12.70
CA GLY A 91 -7.86 3.33 -12.26
C GLY A 91 -7.02 4.60 -12.42
N LEU A 92 -6.18 4.92 -11.44
CA LEU A 92 -5.34 6.12 -11.43
C LEU A 92 -3.90 5.74 -11.12
N ILE A 93 -2.99 6.05 -12.05
CA ILE A 93 -1.56 5.68 -11.94
C ILE A 93 -0.89 6.21 -10.67
N TYR A 94 -1.27 7.40 -10.21
CA TYR A 94 -0.74 7.97 -8.96
C TYR A 94 -1.32 7.30 -7.72
N GLY A 95 -2.53 6.73 -7.80
CA GLY A 95 -3.08 5.88 -6.74
C GLY A 95 -2.31 4.57 -6.63
N ASP A 96 -2.03 3.91 -7.76
CA ASP A 96 -1.23 2.68 -7.81
C ASP A 96 0.19 2.90 -7.29
N TYR A 97 0.82 4.01 -7.70
CA TYR A 97 2.14 4.40 -7.21
C TYR A 97 2.15 4.54 -5.68
N CYS A 98 1.24 5.33 -5.10
CA CYS A 98 1.20 5.54 -3.65
C CYS A 98 0.81 4.28 -2.89
N TYR A 99 0.01 3.39 -3.49
CA TYR A 99 -0.34 2.09 -2.90
C TYR A 99 0.90 1.20 -2.77
N LEU A 100 1.67 1.03 -3.85
CA LEU A 100 2.93 0.28 -3.83
C LEU A 100 3.98 0.91 -2.91
N GLU A 101 4.11 2.24 -2.97
CA GLU A 101 4.99 2.99 -2.07
C GLU A 101 4.65 2.71 -0.60
N SER A 102 3.36 2.67 -0.26
CA SER A 102 2.93 2.39 1.11
C SER A 102 3.38 1.01 1.59
N PHE A 103 3.35 -0.04 0.75
CA PHE A 103 3.89 -1.34 1.14
C PHE A 103 5.39 -1.33 1.34
N LEU A 104 6.12 -0.60 0.49
CA LEU A 104 7.56 -0.42 0.68
C LEU A 104 7.86 0.30 2.00
N ARG A 105 7.04 1.28 2.39
CA ARG A 105 7.18 2.02 3.66
C ARG A 105 6.79 1.22 4.89
N LEU A 106 5.95 0.17 4.77
CA LEU A 106 5.64 -0.70 5.91
C LEU A 106 6.88 -1.34 6.52
N ARG A 107 7.95 -1.53 5.74
CA ARG A 107 9.23 -2.06 6.23
C ARG A 107 9.92 -1.14 7.25
N TRP A 108 9.58 0.15 7.27
CA TRP A 108 10.11 1.09 8.24
C TRP A 108 9.51 0.90 9.64
N LEU A 109 8.39 0.19 9.72
CA LEU A 109 7.69 -0.05 10.96
C LEU A 109 7.98 -1.47 11.46
N PRO A 110 7.95 -1.69 12.79
CA PRO A 110 7.94 -3.03 13.33
C PRO A 110 6.82 -3.87 12.68
N PRO A 111 7.08 -5.16 12.38
CA PRO A 111 6.07 -6.01 11.79
C PRO A 111 4.88 -6.16 12.74
N ALA A 112 3.65 -6.10 12.20
CA ALA A 112 2.41 -6.17 13.01
C ALA A 112 2.22 -7.52 13.70
N THR A 113 2.79 -8.57 13.10
CA THR A 113 2.93 -9.90 13.72
C THR A 113 4.41 -10.08 14.05
N GLY A 114 4.71 -10.73 15.17
CA GLY A 114 6.11 -11.03 15.53
C GLY A 114 6.84 -11.71 14.37
N ALA A 115 8.08 -11.27 14.11
CA ALA A 115 8.90 -11.83 13.05
C ALA A 115 9.04 -13.34 13.24
N HIS A 116 8.96 -14.09 12.14
CA HIS A 116 9.27 -15.51 12.18
C HIS A 116 10.74 -15.70 12.55
N THR A 117 11.00 -16.60 13.49
CA THR A 117 12.37 -16.93 13.88
C THR A 117 13.03 -17.71 12.76
N VAL A 118 14.17 -17.21 12.28
CA VAL A 118 15.03 -17.91 11.35
C VAL A 118 15.81 -18.97 12.11
N ALA A 119 15.73 -20.22 11.65
CA ALA A 119 16.41 -21.36 12.26
C ALA A 119 17.88 -21.48 11.81
N GLY A 120 18.21 -20.95 10.62
CA GLY A 120 19.57 -20.90 10.10
C GLY A 120 19.67 -20.10 8.81
N THR A 121 20.88 -19.63 8.50
CA THR A 121 21.21 -18.97 7.23
C THR A 121 22.52 -19.51 6.67
N SER A 122 22.59 -19.59 5.34
CA SER A 122 23.81 -19.94 4.62
C SER A 122 23.82 -19.26 3.26
N ALA A 123 25.01 -18.98 2.73
CA ALA A 123 25.16 -18.36 1.41
C ALA A 123 26.45 -18.82 0.74
N SER A 124 26.50 -18.73 -0.59
CA SER A 124 27.71 -19.00 -1.37
C SER A 124 28.73 -17.87 -1.34
N GLU A 125 28.29 -16.66 -1.01
CA GLU A 125 29.08 -15.42 -1.00
C GLU A 125 28.45 -14.48 0.04
N GLY A 126 29.23 -13.55 0.59
CA GLY A 126 28.75 -12.59 1.58
C GLY A 126 28.39 -13.20 2.94
N ASP A 127 27.83 -12.36 3.81
CA ASP A 127 27.37 -12.77 5.14
C ASP A 127 25.87 -13.10 5.13
N ALA A 128 25.53 -14.37 5.22
CA ALA A 128 24.15 -14.84 5.23
C ALA A 128 23.36 -14.34 6.47
N GLY A 129 24.05 -13.98 7.56
CA GLY A 129 23.43 -13.39 8.75
C GLY A 129 22.82 -12.02 8.47
N SER A 130 23.41 -11.25 7.55
CA SER A 130 22.91 -9.92 7.19
C SER A 130 21.62 -9.95 6.37
N ALA A 131 21.14 -11.12 5.94
CA ALA A 131 19.82 -11.25 5.34
C ALA A 131 18.68 -11.15 6.37
N VAL A 132 18.97 -11.34 7.66
CA VAL A 132 17.97 -11.56 8.71
C VAL A 132 18.21 -10.72 9.97
N ASP A 133 19.15 -9.77 9.93
CA ASP A 133 19.50 -8.88 11.04
C ASP A 133 18.57 -7.65 11.18
N ALA A 134 17.62 -7.50 10.24
CA ALA A 134 16.71 -6.36 10.14
C ALA A 134 17.39 -5.00 9.90
N ASP A 135 18.62 -4.99 9.36
CA ASP A 135 19.32 -3.79 8.93
C ASP A 135 19.36 -3.71 7.38
N ASP A 136 18.57 -2.78 6.82
CA ASP A 136 18.51 -2.54 5.38
C ASP A 136 19.89 -2.13 4.79
N ALA A 137 20.82 -1.62 5.61
CA ALA A 137 22.15 -1.18 5.16
C ALA A 137 23.13 -2.34 4.96
N THR A 138 22.90 -3.48 5.61
CA THR A 138 23.75 -4.68 5.53
C THR A 138 23.13 -5.78 4.70
N ALA A 139 21.97 -5.54 4.07
CA ALA A 139 21.23 -6.51 3.27
C ALA A 139 22.16 -7.38 2.40
N TRP A 140 21.93 -8.70 2.42
CA TRP A 140 22.78 -9.64 1.70
C TRP A 140 22.88 -9.28 0.20
N THR A 141 24.12 -9.27 -0.30
CA THR A 141 24.43 -9.00 -1.70
C THR A 141 25.45 -10.01 -2.21
N ALA A 142 25.46 -10.23 -3.53
CA ALA A 142 26.47 -11.01 -4.22
C ALA A 142 26.95 -10.28 -5.47
N SER A 143 28.20 -10.50 -5.85
CA SER A 143 28.84 -9.89 -7.02
C SER A 143 28.96 -10.81 -8.22
N SER A 144 28.65 -12.11 -8.03
CA SER A 144 28.78 -13.16 -9.03
C SER A 144 27.42 -13.73 -9.45
N ASP A 145 27.30 -14.09 -10.74
CA ASP A 145 26.15 -14.84 -11.24
C ASP A 145 26.13 -16.24 -10.64
N GLY A 146 24.94 -16.71 -10.22
CA GLY A 146 24.77 -18.03 -9.61
C GLY A 146 25.02 -18.07 -8.09
N ALA A 147 25.30 -16.93 -7.46
CA ALA A 147 25.32 -16.84 -6.02
C ALA A 147 23.94 -17.14 -5.41
N TRP A 148 23.94 -17.79 -4.25
CA TRP A 148 22.72 -18.20 -3.56
C TRP A 148 22.76 -17.82 -2.08
N LEU A 149 21.56 -17.59 -1.55
CA LEU A 149 21.24 -17.39 -0.14
C LEU A 149 20.15 -18.40 0.21
N GLU A 150 20.35 -19.14 1.28
CA GLU A 150 19.37 -20.05 1.87
C GLU A 150 19.01 -19.56 3.28
N VAL A 151 17.71 -19.45 3.54
CA VAL A 151 17.16 -19.06 4.83
C VAL A 151 16.25 -20.17 5.31
N ASP A 152 16.66 -20.86 6.36
CA ASP A 152 15.84 -21.87 7.03
C ASP A 152 14.83 -21.18 7.94
N LEU A 153 13.55 -21.29 7.58
CA LEU A 153 12.43 -20.72 8.33
C LEU A 153 11.90 -21.69 9.41
N GLY A 154 12.57 -22.82 9.62
CA GLY A 154 12.15 -23.89 10.50
C GLY A 154 11.05 -24.76 9.90
N GLU A 155 10.15 -25.26 10.74
CA GLU A 155 9.05 -26.12 10.29
C GLU A 155 8.14 -25.41 9.28
N GLY A 156 7.70 -26.13 8.24
CA GLY A 156 6.78 -25.61 7.24
C GLY A 156 5.45 -25.18 7.87
N ARG A 157 5.05 -23.92 7.64
CA ARG A 157 3.80 -23.34 8.14
C ARG A 157 2.91 -22.91 6.98
N THR A 158 1.60 -23.06 7.15
CA THR A 158 0.63 -22.49 6.20
C THR A 158 0.57 -20.97 6.38
N VAL A 159 1.09 -20.22 5.40
CA VAL A 159 0.88 -18.77 5.32
C VAL A 159 -0.40 -18.53 4.54
N SER A 160 -1.53 -18.50 5.25
CA SER A 160 -2.86 -18.48 4.61
C SER A 160 -3.22 -17.14 3.97
N LYS A 161 -2.55 -16.05 4.36
CA LYS A 161 -2.78 -14.70 3.85
C LYS A 161 -1.73 -13.72 4.40
N VAL A 162 -1.22 -12.83 3.57
CA VAL A 162 -0.53 -11.62 4.05
C VAL A 162 -1.62 -10.62 4.45
N THR A 163 -1.84 -10.48 5.76
CA THR A 163 -2.66 -9.40 6.34
C THR A 163 -1.75 -8.24 6.71
N VAL A 164 -2.14 -7.03 6.29
CA VAL A 164 -1.36 -5.79 6.45
C VAL A 164 -1.85 -4.98 7.63
#